data_AF-A0A0F6SEM8-F1
#
_entry.id   AF-A0A0F6SEM8-F1
#
_cell.length_a   1.000
_cell.length_b   1.000
_cell.length_c   1.000
_cell.angle_alpha   90.00
_cell.angle_beta   90.00
_cell.angle_gamma   90.00
#
_symmetry.space_group_name_H-M   'P 1'
#
loop_
_entity.id
_entity.type
_entity.pdbx_description
1 polymer ?
#
loop_
_entity_poly.entity_id
_entity_poly.type
_entity_poly.pdbx_seq_one_letter_code
_entity_poly.pdbx_strand_id
1 'polypeptide(L)'
;MSAVPELRRAALARASSMRDGRVAEVLRRSIPQVFERAGDAWESSDGTVRAIDVRLAVDGHALGLCETFPSVRDAVIATITAEAPRVLGASVVELAIVWGVRERSVEAGYRDDGGEPLDRGFGDDVKRALVGFLRASGDDESARALAGGELEIGAREIDVIGARVDASKLEPALAALYGRSMRVIVR
;
A
#
# COMPACT_ATOMS: atom_id res chain seq x y z
N MET A 1 23.16 -2.35 -8.74
CA MET A 1 22.51 -2.20 -7.42
C MET A 1 21.16 -1.55 -7.66
N SER A 2 20.07 -2.10 -7.13
CA SER A 2 18.73 -1.52 -7.36
C SER A 2 18.66 -0.14 -6.69
N ALA A 3 18.39 0.93 -7.45
CA ALA A 3 18.25 2.30 -6.95
C ALA A 3 16.93 2.53 -6.17
N VAL A 4 16.12 1.49 -6.04
CA VAL A 4 14.81 1.50 -5.37
C VAL A 4 14.88 1.86 -3.87
N PRO A 5 15.83 1.32 -3.05
CA PRO A 5 15.97 1.74 -1.66
C PRO A 5 16.40 3.21 -1.52
N GLU A 6 17.13 3.74 -2.50
CA GLU A 6 17.57 5.14 -2.52
C GLU A 6 16.41 6.08 -2.83
N LEU A 7 15.47 5.66 -3.70
CA LEU A 7 14.25 6.42 -3.99
C LEU A 7 13.41 6.59 -2.74
N ARG A 8 13.17 5.50 -2.00
CA ARG A 8 12.43 5.56 -0.73
C ARG A 8 13.13 6.48 0.27
N ARG A 9 14.46 6.38 0.39
CA ARG A 9 15.24 7.22 1.32
C ARG A 9 15.14 8.70 0.96
N ALA A 10 15.27 9.04 -0.31
CA ALA A 10 15.13 10.40 -0.81
C ALA A 10 13.72 10.95 -0.56
N ALA A 11 12.70 10.16 -0.89
CA ALA A 11 11.31 10.52 -0.66
C ALA A 11 11.04 10.73 0.85
N LEU A 12 11.56 9.86 1.72
CA LEU A 12 11.45 10.01 3.16
C LEU A 12 12.13 11.28 3.68
N ALA A 13 13.32 11.61 3.18
CA ALA A 13 14.02 12.82 3.55
C ALA A 13 13.21 14.08 3.18
N ARG A 14 12.60 14.08 1.99
CA ARG A 14 11.71 15.15 1.54
C ARG A 14 10.43 15.21 2.40
N ALA A 15 9.77 14.09 2.64
CA ALA A 15 8.54 14.04 3.42
C ALA A 15 8.75 14.47 4.88
N SER A 16 9.94 14.28 5.44
CA SER A 16 10.26 14.67 6.81
C SER A 16 10.26 16.19 7.04
N SER A 17 10.34 17.00 5.98
CA SER A 17 10.21 18.47 6.07
C SER A 17 8.77 18.96 5.86
N MET A 18 7.83 18.07 5.56
CA MET A 18 6.43 18.42 5.34
C MET A 18 5.71 18.61 6.69
N ARG A 19 4.74 19.54 6.72
CA ARG A 19 3.93 19.79 7.92
C ARG A 19 3.10 18.58 8.34
N ASP A 20 2.65 17.78 7.37
CA ASP A 20 1.84 16.59 7.61
C ASP A 20 2.71 15.35 7.75
N GLY A 21 2.96 14.93 8.99
CA GLY A 21 3.79 13.76 9.31
C GLY A 21 3.24 12.43 8.78
N ARG A 22 1.98 12.37 8.35
CA ARG A 22 1.36 11.16 7.77
C ARG A 22 2.01 10.77 6.44
N VAL A 23 2.52 11.74 5.68
CA VAL A 23 3.24 11.46 4.43
C VAL A 23 4.50 10.63 4.70
N ALA A 24 5.28 11.04 5.70
CA ALA A 24 6.47 10.30 6.12
C ALA A 24 6.12 8.94 6.74
N GLU A 25 4.99 8.81 7.44
CA GLU A 25 4.48 7.52 7.94
C GLU A 25 4.18 6.54 6.81
N VAL A 26 3.42 6.97 5.79
CA VAL A 26 3.12 6.13 4.62
C VAL A 26 4.40 5.67 3.93
N LEU A 27 5.34 6.59 3.68
CA LEU A 27 6.60 6.26 3.02
C LEU A 27 7.47 5.31 3.85
N ARG A 28 7.43 5.38 5.19
CA ARG A 28 8.16 4.45 6.08
C ARG A 28 7.60 3.04 6.00
N ARG A 29 6.29 2.92 5.80
CA ARG A 29 5.53 1.66 5.66
C ARG A 29 5.41 1.20 4.21
N SER A 30 6.28 1.70 3.34
CA SER A 30 6.20 1.44 1.91
C SER A 30 7.45 0.76 1.33
N ILE A 31 7.23 0.05 0.24
CA ILE A 31 8.27 -0.53 -0.61
C ILE A 31 7.96 -0.11 -2.05
N PRO A 32 8.76 0.81 -2.64
CA PRO A 32 8.61 1.14 -4.05
C PRO A 32 9.04 -0.04 -4.93
N GLN A 33 8.34 -0.23 -6.03
CA GLN A 33 8.67 -1.15 -7.11
C GLN A 33 8.66 -0.32 -8.39
N VAL A 34 9.74 -0.37 -9.15
CA VAL A 34 9.93 0.43 -10.36
C VAL A 34 9.84 -0.48 -11.56
N PHE A 35 9.02 -0.12 -12.54
CA PHE A 35 8.82 -0.86 -13.78
C PHE A 35 9.25 0.04 -14.93
N GLU A 36 10.14 -0.47 -15.77
CA GLU A 36 10.49 0.19 -17.03
C GLU A 36 9.28 0.16 -17.96
N ARG A 37 8.95 1.30 -18.55
CA ARG A 37 7.88 1.38 -19.53
C ARG A 37 8.49 1.19 -20.92
N ALA A 38 8.27 0.01 -21.50
CA ALA A 38 8.87 -0.34 -22.78
C ALA A 38 8.42 0.63 -23.88
N GLY A 39 9.38 1.32 -24.51
CA GLY A 39 9.14 2.22 -25.65
C GLY A 39 8.74 3.65 -25.28
N ASP A 40 8.53 3.96 -24.01
CA ASP A 40 8.21 5.31 -23.56
C ASP A 40 9.49 6.00 -23.06
N ALA A 41 10.22 6.56 -24.00
CA ALA A 41 11.25 7.55 -23.72
C ALA A 41 10.97 8.76 -24.60
N TRP A 42 11.13 9.96 -24.05
CA TRP A 42 10.98 11.18 -24.83
C TRP A 42 12.28 11.97 -24.86
N GLU A 43 12.50 12.64 -25.98
CA GLU A 43 13.62 13.55 -26.13
C GLU A 43 13.32 14.86 -25.38
N SER A 44 14.21 15.22 -24.47
CA SER A 44 14.28 16.55 -23.86
C SER A 44 15.49 17.30 -24.43
N SER A 45 15.55 18.62 -24.26
CA SER A 45 16.73 19.41 -24.61
C SER A 45 18.02 18.92 -23.96
N ASP A 46 17.89 18.20 -22.83
CA ASP A 46 19.00 17.67 -22.04
C ASP A 46 19.24 16.16 -22.27
N GLY A 47 18.60 15.59 -23.31
CA GLY A 47 18.73 14.18 -23.70
C GLY A 47 17.47 13.34 -23.49
N THR A 48 17.57 12.06 -23.80
CA THR A 48 16.48 11.09 -23.69
C THR A 48 16.08 10.85 -22.24
N VAL A 49 14.83 11.15 -21.89
CA VAL A 49 14.25 10.88 -20.57
C VAL A 49 13.53 9.55 -20.59
N ARG A 50 13.94 8.64 -19.71
CA ARG A 50 13.28 7.35 -19.50
C ARG A 50 11.95 7.54 -18.77
N ALA A 51 10.89 6.88 -19.22
CA ALA A 51 9.64 6.77 -18.47
C ALA A 51 9.63 5.50 -17.62
N ILE A 52 9.14 5.64 -16.39
CA ILE A 52 8.91 4.52 -15.49
C ILE A 52 7.52 4.60 -14.87
N ASP A 53 6.99 3.44 -14.51
CA ASP A 53 5.84 3.33 -13.62
C ASP A 53 6.32 2.91 -12.24
N VAL A 54 5.70 3.45 -11.19
CA VAL A 54 6.04 3.12 -9.80
C VAL A 54 4.84 2.53 -9.09
N ARG A 55 5.01 1.34 -8.52
CA ARG A 55 4.05 0.78 -7.58
C ARG A 55 4.60 0.91 -6.17
N LEU A 56 3.88 1.60 -5.31
CA LEU A 56 4.21 1.73 -3.91
C LEU A 56 3.39 0.69 -3.12
N ALA A 57 4.03 -0.44 -2.81
CA ALA A 57 3.42 -1.45 -1.96
C ALA A 57 3.42 -0.94 -0.51
N VAL A 58 2.26 -0.95 0.15
CA VAL A 58 2.07 -0.48 1.53
C VAL A 58 1.40 -1.55 2.41
N ASP A 59 1.47 -1.37 3.73
CA ASP A 59 0.64 -2.10 4.69
C ASP A 59 -0.78 -1.51 4.78
N GLY A 60 -1.68 -2.18 5.51
CA GLY A 60 -3.08 -1.74 5.62
C GLY A 60 -3.24 -0.39 6.33
N HIS A 61 -2.35 -0.04 7.26
CA HIS A 61 -2.38 1.24 7.95
C HIS A 61 -2.05 2.42 7.02
N ALA A 62 -0.95 2.31 6.27
CA ALA A 62 -0.58 3.32 5.29
C ALA A 62 -1.61 3.44 4.17
N LEU A 63 -2.22 2.34 3.74
CA LEU A 63 -3.34 2.39 2.80
C LEU A 63 -4.55 3.14 3.39
N GLY A 64 -4.92 2.84 4.65
CA GLY A 64 -6.00 3.54 5.33
C GLY A 64 -5.76 5.05 5.46
N LEU A 65 -4.52 5.49 5.70
CA LEU A 65 -4.16 6.91 5.69
C LEU A 65 -4.39 7.55 4.30
N CYS A 66 -3.99 6.88 3.23
CA CYS A 66 -4.14 7.39 1.86
C CYS A 66 -5.60 7.47 1.42
N GLU A 67 -6.42 6.48 1.77
CA GLU A 67 -7.85 6.45 1.42
C GLU A 67 -8.68 7.42 2.27
N THR A 68 -8.33 7.58 3.55
CA THR A 68 -9.03 8.51 4.45
C THR A 68 -8.65 9.98 4.17
N PHE A 69 -7.40 10.22 3.79
CA PHE A 69 -6.87 11.57 3.59
C PHE A 69 -6.26 11.71 2.18
N PRO A 70 -7.05 12.11 1.16
CA PRO A 70 -6.58 12.25 -0.22
C PRO A 70 -5.35 13.16 -0.35
N SER A 71 -5.25 14.22 0.46
CA SER A 71 -4.06 15.09 0.50
C SER A 71 -2.77 14.35 0.89
N VAL A 72 -2.85 13.31 1.72
CA VAL A 72 -1.71 12.47 2.08
C VAL A 72 -1.30 11.62 0.88
N ARG A 73 -2.27 11.02 0.18
CA ARG A 73 -2.03 10.26 -1.06
C ARG A 73 -1.33 11.11 -2.11
N ASP A 74 -1.85 12.30 -2.38
CA ASP A 74 -1.30 13.23 -3.37
C ASP A 74 0.11 13.69 -2.98
N ALA A 75 0.35 13.97 -1.70
CA ALA A 75 1.66 14.34 -1.19
C ALA A 75 2.69 13.21 -1.32
N VAL A 76 2.29 11.96 -1.07
CA VAL A 76 3.15 10.77 -1.28
C VAL A 76 3.51 10.64 -2.75
N ILE A 77 2.53 10.75 -3.66
CA ILE A 77 2.74 10.70 -5.10
C ILE A 77 3.71 11.80 -5.54
N ALA A 78 3.44 13.05 -5.15
CA ALA A 78 4.26 14.19 -5.48
C ALA A 78 5.71 14.04 -4.97
N THR A 79 5.88 13.46 -3.78
CA THR A 79 7.20 13.22 -3.19
C THR A 79 8.00 12.21 -4.00
N ILE A 80 7.41 11.08 -4.37
CA ILE A 80 8.10 10.05 -5.18
C ILE A 80 8.42 10.59 -6.57
N THR A 81 7.44 11.21 -7.23
CA THR A 81 7.61 11.78 -8.57
C THR A 81 8.68 12.86 -8.60
N ALA A 82 8.79 13.69 -7.56
CA ALA A 82 9.82 14.73 -7.49
C ALA A 82 11.25 14.16 -7.30
N GLU A 83 11.41 13.04 -6.60
CA GLU A 83 12.73 12.46 -6.33
C GLU A 83 13.20 11.49 -7.42
N ALA A 84 12.29 10.90 -8.19
CA ALA A 84 12.61 9.92 -9.23
C ALA A 84 13.59 10.42 -10.31
N PRO A 85 13.50 11.66 -10.85
CA PRO A 85 14.47 12.14 -11.83
C PRO A 85 15.89 12.18 -11.27
N ARG A 86 16.05 12.63 -10.02
CA ARG A 86 17.35 12.77 -9.37
C ARG A 86 17.96 11.42 -8.96
N VAL A 87 17.13 10.48 -8.52
CA VAL A 87 17.59 9.19 -7.99
C VAL A 87 17.71 8.13 -9.09
N LEU A 88 16.74 8.09 -10.01
CA LEU A 88 16.60 7.03 -11.00
C LEU A 88 16.95 7.50 -12.42
N GLY A 89 17.20 8.80 -12.64
CA GLY A 89 17.42 9.34 -13.99
C GLY A 89 16.20 9.14 -14.90
N ALA A 90 15.00 9.06 -14.32
CA ALA A 90 13.77 8.73 -15.02
C ALA A 90 12.60 9.53 -14.46
N SER A 91 11.61 9.79 -15.32
CA SER A 91 10.37 10.44 -14.92
C SER A 91 9.29 9.40 -14.65
N VAL A 92 8.52 9.62 -13.59
CA VAL A 92 7.37 8.76 -13.25
C VAL A 92 6.19 9.18 -14.11
N VAL A 93 5.63 8.23 -14.87
CA VAL A 93 4.40 8.44 -15.66
C VAL A 93 3.19 8.06 -14.83
N GLU A 94 3.20 6.86 -14.26
CA GLU A 94 2.14 6.38 -13.38
C GLU A 94 2.69 6.01 -12.01
N LEU A 95 1.93 6.37 -10.97
CA LEU A 95 2.19 5.91 -9.61
C LEU A 95 0.93 5.31 -8.99
N ALA A 96 1.00 4.03 -8.61
CA ALA A 96 -0.07 3.33 -7.94
C ALA A 96 0.35 2.99 -6.50
N ILE A 97 -0.50 3.32 -5.52
CA ILE A 97 -0.35 2.87 -4.13
C ILE A 97 -1.24 1.65 -3.97
N VAL A 98 -0.66 0.53 -3.59
CA VAL A 98 -1.39 -0.75 -3.48
C VAL A 98 -1.05 -1.45 -2.18
N TRP A 99 -1.99 -2.24 -1.67
CA TRP A 99 -1.64 -3.22 -0.66
C TRP A 99 -0.76 -4.31 -1.27
N GLY A 100 0.37 -4.59 -0.64
CA GLY A 100 1.34 -5.53 -1.21
C GLY A 100 2.52 -5.85 -0.31
N VAL A 101 2.65 -5.16 0.83
CA VAL A 101 3.56 -5.60 1.88
C VAL A 101 2.85 -6.72 2.64
N ARG A 102 3.23 -7.97 2.37
CA ARG A 102 2.92 -9.08 3.30
C ARG A 102 3.35 -8.58 4.68
N GLU A 103 2.49 -8.59 5.68
CA GLU A 103 2.82 -8.19 7.05
C GLU A 103 3.73 -9.19 7.77
N ARG A 104 4.59 -9.88 7.00
CA ARG A 104 5.67 -10.70 7.50
C ARG A 104 6.84 -9.78 7.75
N SER A 105 7.42 -9.95 8.92
CA SER A 105 8.60 -9.26 9.41
C SER A 105 9.64 -9.03 8.31
N VAL A 106 10.34 -7.90 8.41
CA VAL A 106 11.42 -7.41 7.54
C VAL A 106 12.60 -8.41 7.37
N GLU A 107 12.49 -9.65 7.87
CA GLU A 107 13.54 -10.67 7.90
C GLU A 107 13.25 -11.93 7.06
N ALA A 108 12.06 -12.12 6.49
CA ALA A 108 11.78 -13.32 5.69
C ALA A 108 12.15 -13.10 4.21
N GLY A 109 13.29 -13.66 3.81
CA GLY A 109 13.96 -13.45 2.53
C GLY A 109 13.19 -13.86 1.26
N TYR A 110 13.67 -13.25 0.17
CA TYR A 110 13.49 -13.60 -1.24
C TYR A 110 13.16 -15.07 -1.49
N ARG A 111 11.90 -15.37 -1.79
CA ARG A 111 11.52 -16.40 -2.77
C ARG A 111 10.30 -15.92 -3.53
N ASP A 112 10.48 -15.80 -4.85
CA ASP A 112 9.41 -15.99 -5.84
C ASP A 112 8.59 -17.20 -5.42
N ASP A 113 7.26 -17.09 -5.52
CA ASP A 113 6.42 -18.19 -5.97
C ASP A 113 5.04 -17.67 -6.38
N GLY A 114 4.65 -18.06 -7.59
CA GLY A 114 3.34 -17.82 -8.20
C GLY A 114 2.21 -18.53 -7.45
N GLY A 115 0.98 -18.14 -7.81
CA GLY A 115 -0.23 -18.39 -7.03
C GLY A 115 -0.57 -19.85 -6.74
N GLU A 116 -1.01 -20.07 -5.49
CA GLU A 116 -2.05 -20.97 -4.95
C GLU A 116 -1.73 -21.27 -3.46
N PRO A 117 -2.67 -21.72 -2.61
CA PRO A 117 -3.94 -21.13 -2.17
C PRO A 117 -3.75 -20.15 -0.99
N LEU A 118 -4.85 -19.57 -0.48
CA LEU A 118 -4.92 -18.72 0.72
C LEU A 118 -4.44 -19.50 1.96
N ASP A 119 -3.12 -19.56 2.16
CA ASP A 119 -2.49 -20.16 3.34
C ASP A 119 -3.05 -19.50 4.62
N ARG A 120 -3.07 -20.20 5.77
CA ARG A 120 -3.61 -19.63 7.03
C ARG A 120 -2.96 -18.28 7.38
N GLY A 121 -1.70 -18.08 6.99
CA GLY A 121 -1.00 -16.81 7.14
C GLY A 121 -1.53 -15.66 6.28
N PHE A 122 -2.20 -15.94 5.16
CA PHE A 122 -2.85 -14.91 4.34
C PHE A 122 -4.11 -14.35 5.04
N GLY A 123 -4.88 -15.20 5.71
CA GLY A 123 -6.04 -14.77 6.51
C GLY A 123 -5.63 -13.79 7.61
N ASP A 124 -4.56 -14.10 8.33
CA ASP A 124 -3.99 -13.22 9.35
C ASP A 124 -3.39 -11.94 8.77
N ASP A 125 -2.73 -11.99 7.61
CA ASP A 125 -2.22 -10.80 6.91
C ASP A 125 -3.37 -9.84 6.51
N VAL A 126 -4.48 -10.38 6.00
CA VAL A 126 -5.67 -9.58 5.66
C VAL A 126 -6.32 -9.01 6.91
N LYS A 127 -6.46 -9.81 7.98
CA LYS A 127 -7.02 -9.33 9.25
C LYS A 127 -6.22 -8.17 9.80
N ARG A 128 -4.89 -8.30 9.83
CA ARG A 128 -4.03 -7.24 10.32
C ARG A 128 -4.06 -6.00 9.43
N ALA A 129 -4.12 -6.18 8.10
CA ALA A 129 -4.26 -5.07 7.17
C ALA A 129 -5.57 -4.30 7.38
N LEU A 130 -6.70 -5.01 7.56
CA LEU A 130 -8.00 -4.39 7.86
C LEU A 130 -7.98 -3.67 9.21
N VAL A 131 -7.42 -4.27 10.25
CA VAL A 131 -7.26 -3.63 11.56
C VAL A 131 -6.40 -2.37 11.44
N GLY A 132 -5.28 -2.42 10.70
CA GLY A 132 -4.41 -1.29 10.44
C GLY A 132 -5.14 -0.16 9.70
N PHE A 133 -5.91 -0.51 8.68
CA PHE A 133 -6.73 0.40 7.88
C PHE A 133 -7.75 1.13 8.75
N LEU A 134 -8.53 0.39 9.55
CA LEU A 134 -9.55 0.95 10.43
C LEU A 134 -8.96 1.89 11.48
N ARG A 135 -7.79 1.55 12.05
CA ARG A 135 -7.08 2.45 12.98
C ARG A 135 -6.62 3.73 12.28
N ALA A 136 -6.10 3.63 11.06
CA ALA A 136 -5.67 4.78 10.29
C ALA A 136 -6.81 5.73 9.93
N SER A 137 -8.03 5.19 9.72
CA SER A 137 -9.23 5.98 9.48
C SER A 137 -9.88 6.54 10.76
N GLY A 138 -9.36 6.18 11.94
CA GLY A 138 -9.86 6.61 13.25
C GLY A 138 -10.98 5.72 13.83
N ASP A 139 -11.26 4.56 13.23
CA ASP A 139 -12.25 3.60 13.74
C ASP A 139 -11.60 2.54 14.66
N ASP A 140 -11.10 3.00 15.80
CA ASP A 140 -10.44 2.16 16.80
C ASP A 140 -11.38 1.14 17.47
N GLU A 141 -12.68 1.42 17.48
CA GLU A 141 -13.70 0.49 18.00
C GLU A 141 -13.82 -0.73 17.10
N SER A 142 -14.04 -0.52 15.80
CA SER A 142 -14.17 -1.62 14.83
C SER A 142 -12.86 -2.36 14.66
N ALA A 143 -11.72 -1.66 14.71
CA ALA A 143 -10.40 -2.28 14.68
C ALA A 143 -10.18 -3.23 15.87
N ARG A 144 -10.60 -2.84 17.09
CA ARG A 144 -10.50 -3.70 18.28
C ARG A 144 -11.44 -4.89 18.21
N ALA A 145 -12.67 -4.68 17.76
CA ALA A 145 -13.64 -5.76 17.59
C ALA A 145 -13.15 -6.78 16.55
N LEU A 146 -12.66 -6.32 15.39
CA LEU A 146 -12.12 -7.19 14.34
C LEU A 146 -10.88 -7.97 14.79
N ALA A 147 -9.99 -7.33 15.56
CA ALA A 147 -8.80 -7.99 16.08
C ALA A 147 -9.10 -9.17 17.02
N GLY A 148 -10.25 -9.13 17.71
CA GLY A 148 -10.72 -10.21 18.59
C GLY A 148 -11.52 -11.30 17.87
N GLY A 149 -11.85 -11.12 16.60
CA GLY A 149 -12.60 -12.10 15.80
C GLY A 149 -11.74 -12.94 14.87
N GLU A 150 -12.41 -13.82 14.15
CA GLU A 150 -11.84 -14.68 13.12
C GLU A 150 -12.30 -14.22 11.73
N LEU A 151 -11.43 -14.43 10.73
CA LEU A 151 -11.73 -14.16 9.33
C LEU A 151 -11.60 -15.45 8.53
N GLU A 152 -12.67 -15.81 7.82
CA GLU A 152 -12.63 -16.82 6.77
C GLU A 152 -12.74 -16.12 5.42
N ILE A 153 -11.76 -16.35 4.55
CA ILE A 153 -11.64 -15.66 3.26
C ILE A 153 -12.03 -16.60 2.14
N GLY A 154 -13.17 -16.31 1.51
CA GLY A 154 -13.62 -16.93 0.28
C GLY A 154 -13.12 -16.20 -0.97
N ALA A 155 -13.45 -16.74 -2.14
CA ALA A 155 -13.03 -16.16 -3.42
C ALA A 155 -13.65 -14.78 -3.72
N ARG A 156 -14.84 -14.50 -3.17
CA ARG A 156 -15.62 -13.26 -3.37
C ARG A 156 -16.29 -12.72 -2.11
N GLU A 157 -16.09 -13.39 -0.98
CA GLU A 157 -16.70 -13.03 0.29
C GLU A 157 -15.74 -13.23 1.44
N ILE A 158 -15.96 -12.49 2.52
CA ILE A 158 -15.27 -12.68 3.80
C ILE A 158 -16.33 -12.85 4.88
N ASP A 159 -16.21 -13.97 5.59
CA ASP A 159 -16.97 -14.24 6.81
C ASP A 159 -16.16 -13.69 8.00
N VAL A 160 -16.79 -12.77 8.76
CA VAL A 160 -16.27 -12.22 10.00
C VAL A 160 -17.00 -12.91 11.15
N ILE A 161 -16.28 -13.72 11.92
CA ILE A 161 -16.87 -14.58 12.95
C ILE A 161 -16.49 -14.04 14.32
N GLY A 162 -17.48 -13.83 15.18
CA GLY A 162 -17.26 -13.47 16.58
C GLY A 162 -16.77 -12.03 16.80
N ALA A 163 -16.78 -11.17 15.78
CA ALA A 163 -16.52 -9.74 15.91
C ALA A 163 -17.78 -8.91 15.66
N ARG A 164 -18.07 -7.98 16.57
CA ARG A 164 -19.15 -7.00 16.42
C ARG A 164 -18.66 -5.82 15.58
N VAL A 165 -18.63 -5.99 14.26
CA VAL A 165 -18.25 -4.95 13.30
C VAL A 165 -19.34 -4.82 12.23
N ASP A 166 -19.63 -3.60 11.83
CA ASP A 166 -20.55 -3.33 10.72
C ASP A 166 -19.86 -3.66 9.38
N ALA A 167 -20.50 -4.49 8.56
CA ALA A 167 -20.02 -4.86 7.23
C ALA A 167 -19.69 -3.64 6.36
N SER A 168 -20.50 -2.58 6.43
CA SER A 168 -20.33 -1.34 5.65
C SER A 168 -19.03 -0.60 5.96
N LYS A 169 -18.43 -0.85 7.14
CA LYS A 169 -17.13 -0.28 7.53
C LYS A 169 -15.96 -1.07 6.94
N LEU A 170 -16.17 -2.35 6.64
CA LEU A 170 -15.15 -3.24 6.09
C LEU A 170 -15.11 -3.22 4.56
N GLU A 171 -16.25 -2.98 3.92
CA GLU A 171 -16.36 -2.95 2.45
C GLU A 171 -15.38 -1.98 1.77
N PRO A 172 -15.21 -0.71 2.22
CA PRO A 172 -14.24 0.20 1.60
C PRO A 172 -12.80 -0.28 1.78
N ALA A 173 -12.47 -0.79 2.96
CA ALA A 173 -11.14 -1.32 3.26
C ALA A 173 -10.82 -2.53 2.38
N LEU A 174 -11.76 -3.45 2.23
CA LEU A 174 -11.62 -4.62 1.35
C LEU A 174 -11.54 -4.25 -0.12
N ALA A 175 -12.33 -3.27 -0.57
CA ALA A 175 -12.24 -2.76 -1.92
C ALA A 175 -10.85 -2.17 -2.21
N ALA A 176 -10.27 -1.45 -1.25
CA ALA A 176 -8.92 -0.90 -1.36
C ALA A 176 -7.83 -1.99 -1.36
N LEU A 177 -7.94 -3.01 -0.49
CA LEU A 177 -6.96 -4.10 -0.41
C LEU A 177 -6.97 -4.98 -1.67
N TYR A 178 -8.14 -5.31 -2.20
CA TYR A 178 -8.28 -6.27 -3.31
C TYR A 178 -8.46 -5.62 -4.69
N GLY A 179 -8.64 -4.29 -4.75
CA GLY A 179 -8.97 -3.56 -5.99
C GLY A 179 -10.33 -3.94 -6.58
N ARG A 180 -11.21 -4.56 -5.78
CA ARG A 180 -12.55 -5.01 -6.18
C ARG A 180 -13.47 -5.15 -4.98
N SER A 181 -14.77 -5.03 -5.18
CA SER A 181 -15.76 -5.26 -4.14
C SER A 181 -15.74 -6.71 -3.65
N MET A 182 -15.84 -6.89 -2.33
CA MET A 182 -16.02 -8.18 -1.68
C MET A 182 -17.27 -8.15 -0.80
N ARG A 183 -18.04 -9.24 -0.82
CA ARG A 183 -19.19 -9.38 0.07
C ARG A 183 -18.71 -9.64 1.49
N VAL A 184 -19.24 -8.90 2.46
CA VAL A 184 -18.94 -9.12 3.87
C VAL A 184 -20.14 -9.78 4.54
N ILE A 185 -19.89 -10.85 5.28
CA ILE A 185 -20.89 -11.55 6.07
C ILE A 185 -20.40 -11.54 7.52
N VAL A 186 -21.21 -11.01 8.43
CA VAL A 186 -20.87 -10.94 9.85
C VAL A 186 -21.73 -11.97 10.59
N ARG A 187 -21.10 -12.90 11.31
CA ARG A 187 -21.73 -14.01 12.03
C ARG A 187 -21.39 -14.01 13.52
#